data_AF-A0A8T8K685-F1
#
_entry.id   AF-A0A8T8K685-F1
#
_cell.length_a   1.000
_cell.length_b   1.000
_cell.length_c   1.000
_cell.angle_alpha   90.00
_cell.angle_beta   90.00
_cell.angle_gamma   90.00
#
_symmetry.space_group_name_H-M   'P 1'
#
loop_
_entity.id
_entity.type
_entity.pdbx_description
1 polymer ?
#
loop_
_entity_poly.entity_id
_entity_poly.type
_entity_poly.pdbx_seq_one_letter_code
_entity_poly.pdbx_strand_id
1 'polypeptide(L)'
;MSAWNPALSCANEAQVWPSKMAALTIKQAKRPLFIMGSLLNEIPQDITDKSLKIVKKKKIPVIATGGSNLALDRSNFKPAKTMGVIEIINHLKNPNWKGLDGKGNYDLVCFIGVPYYLGSQGLSTLKNFAPHIKTMTLCRFMHPNADMSCPNVGYEDWLVWLDEVARYLD
;
A
#
# COMPACT_ATOMS: atom_id res chain seq x y z
N MET A 1 -12.74 -20.41 -19.14
CA MET A 1 -11.84 -19.38 -19.72
C MET A 1 -11.68 -18.29 -18.68
N SER A 2 -10.48 -18.06 -18.17
CA SER A 2 -10.20 -16.88 -17.35
C SER A 2 -10.44 -15.64 -18.22
N ALA A 3 -11.24 -14.67 -17.73
CA ALA A 3 -11.46 -13.42 -18.44
C ALA A 3 -10.12 -12.73 -18.74
N TRP A 4 -9.98 -12.15 -19.94
CA TRP A 4 -8.79 -11.40 -20.34
C TRP A 4 -8.56 -10.23 -19.36
N ASN A 5 -7.38 -10.19 -18.74
CA ASN A 5 -6.98 -9.11 -17.83
C ASN A 5 -5.81 -8.33 -18.46
N PRO A 6 -6.02 -7.08 -18.91
CA PRO A 6 -4.98 -6.30 -19.57
C PRO A 6 -3.74 -6.12 -18.69
N ALA A 7 -3.90 -6.10 -17.36
CA ALA A 7 -2.79 -5.93 -16.43
C ALA A 7 -1.77 -7.09 -16.44
N LEU A 8 -2.20 -8.28 -16.87
CA LEU A 8 -1.37 -9.50 -17.04
C LEU A 8 -0.90 -9.68 -18.51
N SER A 9 -1.04 -8.64 -19.33
CA SER A 9 -0.55 -8.63 -20.71
C SER A 9 0.39 -7.47 -21.00
N CYS A 10 0.68 -6.65 -19.98
CA CYS A 10 1.59 -5.52 -20.06
C CYS A 10 2.99 -5.96 -19.62
N ALA A 11 4.04 -5.49 -20.28
CA ALA A 11 5.43 -5.89 -19.99
C ALA A 11 5.87 -5.68 -18.52
N ASN A 12 5.31 -4.69 -17.82
CA ASN A 12 5.63 -4.38 -16.44
C ASN A 12 4.61 -5.03 -15.49
N GLU A 13 4.71 -6.34 -15.23
CA GLU A 13 3.80 -7.01 -14.30
C GLU A 13 4.28 -6.91 -12.85
N ALA A 14 3.34 -6.98 -11.90
CA ALA A 14 3.66 -7.01 -10.49
C ALA A 14 4.51 -8.25 -10.14
N GLN A 15 5.61 -8.02 -9.42
CA GLN A 15 6.36 -9.11 -8.83
C GLN A 15 5.73 -9.54 -7.50
N VAL A 16 5.45 -10.83 -7.37
CA VAL A 16 5.00 -11.41 -6.10
C VAL A 16 6.21 -11.55 -5.18
N TRP A 17 6.17 -10.88 -4.03
CA TRP A 17 7.33 -10.80 -3.14
C TRP A 17 7.13 -11.52 -1.81
N PRO A 18 8.14 -12.27 -1.32
CA PRO A 18 8.12 -12.78 0.04
C PRO A 18 8.25 -11.63 1.05
N SER A 19 7.81 -11.88 2.28
CA SER A 19 7.80 -10.92 3.40
C SER A 19 9.15 -10.22 3.61
N LYS A 20 10.24 -10.97 3.50
CA LYS A 20 11.61 -10.44 3.60
C LYS A 20 11.95 -9.39 2.54
N MET A 21 11.57 -9.63 1.28
CA MET A 21 11.85 -8.68 0.19
C MET A 21 11.01 -7.41 0.34
N ALA A 22 9.73 -7.55 0.70
CA ALA A 22 8.87 -6.41 1.00
C ALA A 22 9.46 -5.54 2.12
N ALA A 23 9.93 -6.16 3.22
CA ALA A 23 10.57 -5.45 4.31
C ALA A 23 11.86 -4.74 3.88
N LEU A 24 12.73 -5.41 3.10
CA LEU A 24 13.98 -4.81 2.61
C LEU A 24 13.70 -3.57 1.75
N THR A 25 12.69 -3.59 0.89
CA THR A 25 12.37 -2.43 0.08
C THR A 25 11.75 -1.29 0.88
N ILE A 26 10.86 -1.59 1.84
CA ILE A 26 10.39 -0.57 2.79
C ILE A 26 11.57 0.03 3.57
N LYS A 27 12.57 -0.78 3.93
CA LYS A 27 13.79 -0.33 4.63
C LYS A 27 14.71 0.52 3.74
N GLN A 28 14.78 0.24 2.44
CA GLN A 28 15.61 0.97 1.48
C GLN A 28 14.96 2.26 0.94
N ALA A 29 13.62 2.36 1.01
CA ALA A 29 12.90 3.55 0.59
C ALA A 29 13.33 4.79 1.39
N LYS A 30 13.64 5.87 0.68
CA LYS A 30 14.08 7.14 1.27
C LYS A 30 12.91 7.92 1.84
N ARG A 31 11.77 7.89 1.17
CA ARG A 31 10.54 8.63 1.51
C ARG A 31 9.32 7.76 1.19
N PRO A 32 9.03 6.73 2.01
CA PRO A 32 7.84 5.91 1.85
C PRO A 32 6.56 6.66 2.28
N LEU A 33 5.44 6.31 1.66
CA LEU A 33 4.07 6.70 2.04
C LEU A 33 3.22 5.45 2.24
N PHE A 34 2.33 5.44 3.23
CA PHE A 34 1.44 4.31 3.46
C PHE A 34 -0.04 4.73 3.33
N ILE A 35 -0.78 4.08 2.44
CA ILE A 35 -2.19 4.37 2.17
C ILE A 35 -3.03 3.23 2.74
N MET A 36 -3.94 3.59 3.66
CA MET A 36 -4.81 2.66 4.38
C MET A 36 -6.26 2.92 3.97
N GLY A 37 -6.89 1.95 3.30
CA GLY A 37 -8.22 2.08 2.73
C GLY A 37 -9.37 1.52 3.57
N SER A 38 -10.59 1.73 3.08
CA SER A 38 -11.85 1.48 3.79
C SER A 38 -12.10 0.02 4.16
N LEU A 39 -11.55 -0.94 3.41
CA LEU A 39 -11.73 -2.37 3.71
C LEU A 39 -11.13 -2.75 5.06
N LEU A 40 -10.23 -1.94 5.63
CA LEU A 40 -9.76 -2.13 7.00
C LEU A 40 -10.89 -2.15 8.04
N ASN A 41 -12.04 -1.55 7.74
CA ASN A 41 -13.22 -1.55 8.61
C ASN A 41 -14.00 -2.87 8.58
N GLU A 42 -13.79 -3.70 7.54
CA GLU A 42 -14.55 -4.93 7.27
C GLU A 42 -13.73 -6.20 7.50
N ILE A 43 -12.43 -6.06 7.73
CA ILE A 43 -11.51 -7.17 7.98
C ILE A 43 -11.13 -7.25 9.47
N PRO A 44 -10.56 -8.38 9.91
CA PRO A 44 -10.05 -8.52 11.28
C PRO A 44 -9.10 -7.39 11.69
N GLN A 45 -9.28 -6.88 12.92
CA GLN A 45 -8.54 -5.73 13.46
C GLN A 45 -7.04 -5.99 13.59
N ASP A 46 -6.65 -7.23 13.82
CA ASP A 46 -5.26 -7.67 13.90
C ASP A 46 -4.46 -7.36 12.61
N ILE A 47 -5.09 -7.39 11.43
CA ILE A 47 -4.47 -6.95 10.18
C ILE A 47 -4.06 -5.48 10.25
N THR A 48 -4.96 -4.63 10.75
CA THR A 48 -4.69 -3.20 10.96
C THR A 48 -3.56 -3.03 11.96
N ASP A 49 -3.58 -3.76 13.08
CA ASP A 49 -2.54 -3.69 14.11
C ASP A 49 -1.16 -4.11 13.60
N LYS A 50 -1.08 -5.22 12.85
CA LYS A 50 0.17 -5.68 12.23
C LYS A 50 0.68 -4.67 11.19
N SER A 51 -0.20 -4.09 10.39
CA SER A 51 0.15 -3.05 9.43
C SER A 51 0.68 -1.78 10.13
N LEU A 52 0.06 -1.39 11.24
CA LEU A 52 0.51 -0.27 12.05
C LEU A 52 1.85 -0.54 12.74
N LYS A 53 2.17 -1.79 13.07
CA LYS A 53 3.50 -2.18 13.58
C LYS A 53 4.60 -1.86 12.55
N ILE A 54 4.38 -2.17 11.27
CA ILE A 54 5.29 -1.83 10.15
C ILE A 54 5.49 -0.32 10.07
N VAL A 55 4.38 0.43 10.01
CA VAL A 55 4.38 1.89 9.90
C VAL A 55 5.11 2.55 11.08
N LYS A 56 4.83 2.13 12.32
CA LYS A 56 5.42 2.70 13.53
C LYS A 56 6.94 2.48 13.58
N LYS A 57 7.43 1.29 13.18
CA LYS A 57 8.87 0.98 13.16
C LYS A 57 9.68 1.89 12.24
N LYS A 58 9.14 2.24 11.07
CA LYS A 58 9.81 3.12 10.09
C LYS A 58 9.31 4.56 10.11
N LYS A 59 8.40 4.90 11.02
CA LYS A 59 7.76 6.23 11.14
C LYS A 59 7.19 6.71 9.80
N ILE A 60 6.56 5.80 9.06
CA ILE A 60 6.02 6.09 7.72
C ILE A 60 4.77 6.97 7.87
N PRO A 61 4.63 8.08 7.12
CA PRO A 61 3.39 8.84 7.12
C PRO A 61 2.25 8.00 6.53
N VAL A 62 1.08 8.06 7.18
CA VAL A 62 -0.12 7.33 6.76
C VAL A 62 -1.16 8.30 6.21
N ILE A 63 -1.75 7.96 5.06
CA ILE A 63 -2.99 8.57 4.59
C ILE A 63 -4.12 7.57 4.78
N ALA A 64 -5.14 7.98 5.53
CA ALA A 64 -6.40 7.26 5.62
C ALA A 64 -7.33 7.66 4.48
N THR A 65 -8.01 6.68 3.88
CA THR A 65 -8.93 6.92 2.76
C THR A 65 -10.20 6.08 2.87
N GLY A 66 -11.30 6.59 2.32
CA GLY A 66 -12.60 5.90 2.31
C GLY A 66 -13.18 5.62 3.71
N GLY A 67 -12.82 6.41 4.72
CA GLY A 67 -13.32 6.22 6.09
C GLY A 67 -12.56 5.17 6.91
N SER A 68 -11.35 4.77 6.49
CA SER A 68 -10.50 3.85 7.25
C SER A 68 -10.05 4.36 8.62
N ASN A 69 -10.28 5.66 8.93
CA ASN A 69 -10.09 6.23 10.26
C ASN A 69 -10.77 5.42 11.36
N LEU A 70 -11.95 4.83 11.09
CA LEU A 70 -12.66 4.01 12.08
C LEU A 70 -11.82 2.81 12.56
N ALA A 71 -11.13 2.12 11.65
CA ALA A 71 -10.21 1.03 12.00
C ALA A 71 -8.94 1.55 12.70
N LEU A 72 -8.43 2.71 12.31
CA LEU A 72 -7.22 3.31 12.90
C LEU A 72 -7.47 3.82 14.33
N ASP A 73 -8.64 4.39 14.58
CA ASP A 73 -9.05 4.90 15.89
C ASP A 73 -9.16 3.77 16.92
N ARG A 74 -9.63 2.57 16.51
CA ARG A 74 -9.64 1.36 17.36
C ARG A 74 -8.24 0.97 17.84
N SER A 75 -7.20 1.28 17.06
CA SER A 75 -5.79 1.05 17.39
C SER A 75 -5.10 2.30 17.97
N ASN A 76 -5.87 3.33 18.34
CA ASN A 76 -5.39 4.63 18.84
C ASN A 76 -4.33 5.26 17.93
N PHE A 77 -4.48 5.14 16.61
CA PHE A 77 -3.54 5.66 15.63
C PHE A 77 -4.14 6.82 14.83
N LYS A 78 -3.47 7.98 14.86
CA LYS A 78 -3.86 9.14 14.06
C LYS A 78 -3.07 9.17 12.75
N PRO A 79 -3.73 9.12 11.57
CA PRO A 79 -3.04 9.26 10.30
C PRO A 79 -2.51 10.68 10.10
N ALA A 80 -1.50 10.84 9.24
CA ALA A 80 -0.94 12.14 8.89
C ALA A 80 -1.95 13.01 8.11
N LYS A 81 -2.81 12.37 7.30
CA LYS A 81 -3.87 13.03 6.54
C LYS A 81 -5.03 12.07 6.28
N THR A 82 -6.24 12.61 6.15
CA THR A 82 -7.37 11.92 5.52
C THR A 82 -7.61 12.52 4.15
N MET A 83 -7.68 11.69 3.11
CA MET A 83 -7.82 12.13 1.72
C MET A 83 -8.48 11.04 0.87
N GLY A 84 -9.26 11.41 -0.15
CA GLY A 84 -9.88 10.45 -1.06
C GLY A 84 -8.84 9.77 -1.96
N VAL A 85 -8.97 8.47 -2.23
CA VAL A 85 -7.95 7.71 -2.98
C VAL A 85 -7.68 8.30 -4.36
N ILE A 86 -8.72 8.80 -5.05
CA ILE A 86 -8.61 9.43 -6.36
C ILE A 86 -7.72 10.69 -6.29
N GLU A 87 -7.90 11.50 -5.24
CA GLU A 87 -7.09 12.71 -5.00
C GLU A 87 -5.64 12.34 -4.68
N ILE A 88 -5.42 11.33 -3.84
CA ILE A 88 -4.08 10.81 -3.53
C ILE A 88 -3.35 10.39 -4.82
N ILE A 89 -4.00 9.60 -5.69
CA ILE A 89 -3.41 9.13 -6.95
C ILE A 89 -3.10 10.32 -7.87
N ASN A 90 -3.99 11.30 -7.97
CA ASN A 90 -3.74 12.51 -8.77
C ASN A 90 -2.53 13.32 -8.27
N HIS A 91 -2.37 13.43 -6.95
CA HIS A 91 -1.19 14.06 -6.36
C HIS A 91 0.09 13.29 -6.62
N LEU A 92 0.08 11.97 -6.39
CA LEU A 92 1.24 11.10 -6.61
C LEU A 92 1.72 11.13 -8.08
N LYS A 93 0.77 11.15 -9.03
CA LYS A 93 1.04 11.27 -10.46
C LYS A 93 1.83 12.53 -10.81
N ASN A 94 1.65 13.63 -10.08
CA ASN A 94 2.39 14.86 -10.32
C ASN A 94 3.80 14.79 -9.70
N PRO A 95 4.89 14.71 -10.50
CA PRO A 95 6.25 14.64 -9.96
C PRO A 95 6.64 15.88 -9.14
N ASN A 96 5.97 17.03 -9.39
CA ASN A 96 6.23 18.28 -8.68
C ASN A 96 5.44 18.42 -7.38
N TRP A 97 4.59 17.44 -7.03
CA TRP A 97 3.86 17.46 -5.76
C TRP A 97 4.84 17.50 -4.59
N LYS A 98 4.58 18.40 -3.64
CA LYS A 98 5.47 18.63 -2.49
C LYS A 98 5.23 17.67 -1.32
N GLY A 99 4.37 16.66 -1.51
CA GLY A 99 4.03 15.70 -0.46
C GLY A 99 3.20 16.33 0.66
N LEU A 100 2.94 15.55 1.70
CA LEU A 100 2.15 16.00 2.86
C LEU A 100 2.87 17.03 3.73
N ASP A 101 4.21 17.03 3.71
CA ASP A 101 5.08 17.83 4.57
C ASP A 101 5.82 18.94 3.81
N GLY A 102 5.54 19.12 2.51
CA GLY A 102 6.22 20.12 1.67
C GLY A 102 7.61 19.71 1.18
N LYS A 103 8.14 18.53 1.56
CA LYS A 103 9.52 18.11 1.26
C LYS A 103 9.67 17.26 0.00
N GLY A 104 8.66 17.25 -0.85
CA GLY A 104 8.67 16.53 -2.13
C GLY A 104 7.87 15.22 -2.11
N ASN A 105 7.75 14.63 -3.29
CA ASN A 105 7.00 13.40 -3.53
C ASN A 105 7.68 12.19 -2.85
N TYR A 106 7.04 11.03 -2.96
CA TYR A 106 7.44 9.78 -2.33
C TYR A 106 8.10 8.85 -3.36
N ASP A 107 9.09 8.08 -2.94
CA ASP A 107 9.78 7.10 -3.81
C ASP A 107 9.17 5.69 -3.72
N LEU A 108 8.47 5.39 -2.61
CA LEU A 108 7.70 4.17 -2.40
C LEU A 108 6.32 4.50 -1.85
N VAL A 109 5.27 3.91 -2.43
CA VAL A 109 3.90 4.02 -1.93
C VAL A 109 3.35 2.63 -1.65
N CYS A 110 3.04 2.38 -0.39
CA CYS A 110 2.45 1.13 0.09
C CYS A 110 0.93 1.27 0.21
N PHE A 111 0.18 0.27 -0.26
CA PHE A 111 -1.29 0.23 -0.17
C PHE A 111 -1.74 -0.99 0.63
N ILE A 112 -2.75 -0.79 1.48
CA ILE A 112 -3.52 -1.87 2.10
C ILE A 112 -4.99 -1.47 2.25
N GLY A 113 -5.90 -2.43 2.13
CA GLY A 113 -7.31 -2.23 2.46
C GLY A 113 -8.06 -1.24 1.56
N VAL A 114 -7.49 -0.84 0.42
CA VAL A 114 -8.24 -0.07 -0.60
C VAL A 114 -9.15 -1.04 -1.36
N PRO A 115 -10.43 -0.69 -1.62
CA PRO A 115 -11.30 -1.52 -2.46
C PRO A 115 -10.60 -1.95 -3.75
N TYR A 116 -10.62 -3.25 -4.04
CA TYR A 116 -9.71 -3.84 -5.04
C TYR A 116 -9.78 -3.15 -6.40
N TYR A 117 -10.98 -2.84 -6.88
CA TYR A 117 -11.18 -2.16 -8.17
C TYR A 117 -10.58 -0.74 -8.17
N LEU A 118 -10.79 0.04 -7.11
CA LEU A 118 -10.19 1.39 -6.97
C LEU A 118 -8.67 1.30 -6.88
N GLY A 119 -8.16 0.37 -6.08
CA GLY A 119 -6.72 0.11 -5.96
C GLY A 119 -6.12 -0.25 -7.30
N SER A 120 -6.74 -1.16 -8.04
CA SER A 120 -6.28 -1.60 -9.37
C SER A 120 -6.24 -0.46 -10.40
N GLN A 121 -7.27 0.38 -10.46
CA GLN A 121 -7.31 1.54 -11.36
C GLN A 121 -6.30 2.63 -10.95
N GLY A 122 -6.16 2.88 -9.65
CA GLY A 122 -5.16 3.81 -9.11
C GLY A 122 -3.74 3.37 -9.42
N LEU A 123 -3.43 2.10 -9.16
CA LEU A 123 -2.13 1.49 -9.47
C LEU A 123 -1.84 1.51 -10.97
N SER A 124 -2.83 1.24 -11.83
CA SER A 124 -2.67 1.35 -13.28
C SER A 124 -2.27 2.77 -13.70
N THR A 125 -2.87 3.78 -13.08
CA THR A 125 -2.50 5.19 -13.31
C THR A 125 -1.05 5.44 -12.90
N LEU A 126 -0.64 5.01 -11.70
CA LEU A 126 0.73 5.24 -11.21
C LEU A 126 1.76 4.49 -12.04
N LYS A 127 1.49 3.24 -12.39
CA LYS A 127 2.34 2.39 -13.24
C LYS A 127 2.69 3.05 -14.58
N ASN A 128 1.72 3.73 -15.20
CA ASN A 128 1.91 4.33 -16.52
C ASN A 128 2.35 5.79 -16.49
N PHE A 129 1.99 6.55 -15.44
CA PHE A 129 2.15 8.01 -15.42
C PHE A 129 2.96 8.54 -14.23
N ALA A 130 3.47 7.68 -13.35
CA ALA A 130 4.31 8.06 -12.21
C ALA A 130 5.60 7.22 -12.14
N PRO A 131 6.47 7.25 -13.17
CA PRO A 131 7.69 6.43 -13.20
C PRO A 131 8.68 6.75 -12.08
N HIS A 132 8.53 7.89 -11.42
CA HIS A 132 9.31 8.31 -10.25
C HIS A 132 8.90 7.60 -8.94
N ILE A 133 7.86 6.78 -8.95
CA ILE A 133 7.30 6.12 -7.76
C ILE A 133 7.32 4.61 -7.95
N LYS A 134 7.73 3.89 -6.90
CA LYS A 134 7.48 2.45 -6.77
C LYS A 134 6.23 2.19 -5.93
N THR A 135 5.46 1.19 -6.32
CA THR A 135 4.19 0.83 -5.67
C THR A 135 4.23 -0.57 -5.10
N MET A 136 3.84 -0.71 -3.84
CA MET A 136 3.77 -1.99 -3.15
C MET A 136 2.37 -2.20 -2.57
N THR A 137 1.84 -3.40 -2.71
CA THR A 137 0.55 -3.79 -2.10
C THR A 137 0.76 -4.84 -1.03
N LEU A 138 0.23 -4.57 0.17
CA LEU A 138 0.28 -5.48 1.32
C LEU A 138 -1.10 -6.12 1.55
N CYS A 139 -1.88 -6.30 0.48
CA CYS A 139 -3.21 -6.90 0.52
C CYS A 139 -3.13 -8.43 0.45
N ARG A 140 -4.15 -9.12 0.96
CA ARG A 140 -4.30 -10.58 0.82
C ARG A 140 -4.35 -11.05 -0.65
N PHE A 141 -4.87 -10.21 -1.54
CA PHE A 141 -4.98 -10.49 -2.97
C PHE A 141 -3.94 -9.72 -3.76
N MET A 142 -3.35 -10.39 -4.74
CA MET A 142 -2.35 -9.84 -5.62
C MET A 142 -2.94 -8.75 -6.52
N HIS A 143 -2.20 -7.65 -6.65
CA HIS A 143 -2.53 -6.53 -7.54
C HIS A 143 -1.56 -6.48 -8.72
N PRO A 144 -1.97 -6.90 -9.93
CA PRO A 144 -1.08 -6.96 -11.11
C PRO A 144 -0.54 -5.60 -11.58
N ASN A 145 -1.20 -4.51 -11.19
CA ASN A 145 -0.80 -3.15 -11.56
C ASN A 145 0.22 -2.51 -10.60
N ALA A 146 0.55 -3.15 -9.48
CA ALA A 146 1.62 -2.68 -8.60
C ALA A 146 3.00 -3.07 -9.18
N ASP A 147 4.08 -2.45 -8.70
CA ASP A 147 5.44 -2.98 -8.95
C ASP A 147 5.66 -4.26 -8.12
N MET A 148 5.15 -4.28 -6.87
CA MET A 148 5.25 -5.43 -5.98
C MET A 148 3.94 -5.73 -5.28
N SER A 149 3.69 -7.02 -5.06
CA SER A 149 2.48 -7.48 -4.39
C SER A 149 2.74 -8.65 -3.45
N CYS A 150 1.92 -8.74 -2.40
CA CYS A 150 1.83 -9.92 -1.55
C CYS A 150 1.27 -11.11 -2.38
N PRO A 151 1.70 -12.35 -2.08
CA PRO A 151 1.05 -13.54 -2.64
C PRO A 151 -0.44 -13.60 -2.27
N ASN A 152 -1.23 -14.29 -3.11
CA ASN A 152 -2.60 -14.63 -2.76
C ASN A 152 -2.58 -15.63 -1.60
N VAL A 153 -3.05 -15.20 -0.42
CA VAL A 153 -2.98 -16.01 0.81
C VAL A 153 -4.31 -16.04 1.56
N GLY A 154 -4.44 -16.85 2.62
CA GLY A 154 -5.55 -16.79 3.58
C GLY A 154 -5.44 -15.61 4.55
N TYR A 155 -6.40 -15.43 5.46
CA TYR A 155 -6.28 -14.41 6.53
C TYR A 155 -5.15 -14.73 7.52
N GLU A 156 -5.05 -15.99 7.96
CA GLU A 156 -4.03 -16.43 8.90
C GLU A 156 -2.62 -16.26 8.32
N ASP A 157 -2.41 -16.74 7.10
CA ASP A 157 -1.15 -16.57 6.37
C ASP A 157 -0.81 -15.09 6.12
N TRP A 158 -1.83 -14.26 5.86
CA TRP A 158 -1.63 -12.81 5.68
C TRP A 158 -1.15 -12.14 6.97
N LEU A 159 -1.69 -12.53 8.13
CA LEU A 159 -1.22 -12.06 9.44
C LEU A 159 0.23 -12.44 9.69
N VAL A 160 0.58 -13.70 9.41
CA VAL A 160 1.96 -14.19 9.51
C VAL A 160 2.87 -13.38 8.60
N TRP A 161 2.49 -13.20 7.34
CA TRP A 161 3.27 -12.45 6.36
C TRP A 161 3.50 -10.99 6.79
N LEU A 162 2.47 -10.29 7.29
CA LEU A 162 2.59 -8.92 7.79
C LEU A 162 3.49 -8.83 9.03
N ASP A 163 3.36 -9.77 9.96
CA ASP A 163 4.23 -9.80 11.15
C ASP A 163 5.69 -10.09 10.79
N GLU A 164 5.93 -10.96 9.81
CA GLU A 164 7.26 -11.20 9.26
C GLU A 164 7.85 -9.96 8.61
N VAL A 165 7.06 -9.22 7.81
CA VAL A 165 7.51 -7.93 7.25
C VAL A 165 7.95 -7.01 8.38
N ALA A 166 7.13 -6.88 9.43
CA ALA A 166 7.45 -6.06 10.58
C ALA A 166 8.72 -6.54 11.30
N ARG A 167 8.97 -7.85 11.39
CA ARG A 167 10.16 -8.45 12.00
C ARG A 167 11.43 -8.17 11.20
N TYR A 168 11.37 -8.26 9.87
CA TYR A 168 12.53 -8.00 9.00
C TYR A 168 12.88 -6.50 8.85
N LEU A 169 12.05 -5.59 9.38
CA LEU A 169 12.34 -4.15 9.41
C LEU A 169 13.29 -3.71 10.52
N ASP A 170 13.55 -4.59 11.49
CA ASP A 170 14.54 -4.40 12.55
C ASP A 170 16.00 -4.39 12.03
#